data_AF-A0A1G1BAU4-F1
#
_entry.id   AF-A0A1G1BAU4-F1
#
_cell.length_a   1.000
_cell.length_b   1.000
_cell.length_c   1.000
_cell.angle_alpha   90.00
_cell.angle_beta   90.00
_cell.angle_gamma   90.00
#
_symmetry.space_group_name_H-M   'P 1'
#
loop_
_entity.id
_entity.type
_entity.pdbx_description
1 polymer ?
#
loop_
_entity_poly.entity_id
_entity_poly.type
_entity_poly.pdbx_seq_one_letter_code
_entity_poly.pdbx_strand_id
1 'polypeptide(L)'
;MLFTISKLVKLLAVTAVFIFISSTQSFAHCDGLDGPVVKDARKALESGNVKLVLIWVKQEYQEEIITSFNKTLEVRKLSPQAKEFADMYFFETLVRVHRAGEGAPYTGIKPAGRDLGPAIPAADKAIETGSPKELIKFLDDAIHEGLHPLYMSVKGKRNFDPSNVEAGREYVKAYVEYVHYVEKVYQLKSGAAHGEEGSEAHAH
;
A
#
# COMPACT_ATOMS: atom_id res chain seq x y z
N MET A 1 36.56 10.26 13.46
CA MET A 1 36.11 9.07 12.71
C MET A 1 34.87 8.41 13.34
N LEU A 2 34.76 8.29 14.67
CA LEU A 2 33.56 7.77 15.36
C LEU A 2 32.29 8.66 15.22
N PHE A 3 32.45 9.98 15.11
CA PHE A 3 31.33 10.93 15.04
C PHE A 3 30.58 10.94 13.69
N THR A 4 31.28 10.64 12.58
CA THR A 4 30.70 10.59 11.23
C THR A 4 29.91 9.30 10.99
N ILE A 5 30.36 8.19 11.59
CA ILE A 5 29.66 6.89 11.54
C ILE A 5 28.29 6.98 12.25
N SER A 6 28.20 7.69 13.36
CA SER A 6 26.94 7.91 14.11
C SER A 6 25.87 8.70 13.33
N LYS A 7 26.28 9.66 12.49
CA LYS A 7 25.35 10.45 11.65
C LYS A 7 24.86 9.64 10.45
N LEU A 8 25.70 8.78 9.88
CA LEU A 8 25.35 7.89 8.76
C LEU A 8 24.35 6.81 9.18
N VAL A 9 24.54 6.22 10.37
CA VAL A 9 23.63 5.20 10.94
C VAL A 9 22.25 5.80 11.27
N LYS A 10 22.20 7.06 11.74
CA LYS A 10 20.93 7.76 12.00
C LYS A 10 20.17 8.13 10.71
N LEU A 11 20.86 8.43 9.61
CA LEU A 11 20.25 8.76 8.33
C LEU A 11 19.68 7.52 7.60
N LEU A 12 20.36 6.37 7.73
CA LEU A 12 19.89 5.07 7.26
C LEU A 12 18.68 4.54 8.05
N ALA A 13 18.63 4.79 9.37
CA ALA A 13 17.49 4.40 10.20
C ALA A 13 16.20 5.19 9.85
N VAL A 14 16.32 6.49 9.52
CA VAL A 14 15.15 7.31 9.18
C VAL A 14 14.59 6.99 7.79
N THR A 15 15.43 6.57 6.84
CA THR A 15 14.98 6.16 5.50
C THR A 15 14.33 4.77 5.48
N ALA A 16 14.79 3.84 6.33
CA ALA A 16 14.16 2.52 6.49
C ALA A 16 12.76 2.59 7.13
N VAL A 17 12.51 3.56 8.02
CA VAL A 17 11.19 3.73 8.67
C VAL A 17 10.11 4.22 7.69
N PHE A 18 10.47 4.98 6.65
CA PHE A 18 9.48 5.47 5.67
C PHE A 18 9.03 4.41 4.65
N ILE A 19 9.85 3.39 4.36
CA ILE A 19 9.49 2.32 3.41
C ILE A 19 8.50 1.31 4.04
N PHE A 20 8.46 1.20 5.38
CA PHE A 20 7.51 0.33 6.07
C PHE A 20 6.09 0.90 6.18
N ILE A 21 5.89 2.20 6.00
CA ILE A 21 4.57 2.82 6.20
C ILE A 21 3.68 2.63 4.97
N SER A 22 4.25 2.59 3.76
CA SER A 22 3.51 2.57 2.50
C SER A 22 2.73 1.28 2.24
N SER A 23 3.22 0.12 2.70
CA SER A 23 2.52 -1.17 2.53
C SER A 23 1.35 -1.34 3.49
N THR A 24 1.40 -0.70 4.67
CA THR A 24 0.35 -0.85 5.69
C THR A 24 -1.00 -0.33 5.23
N GLN A 25 -1.04 0.71 4.39
CA GLN A 25 -2.28 1.37 4.02
C GLN A 25 -3.11 0.55 3.02
N SER A 26 -2.45 -0.04 2.02
CA SER A 26 -3.10 -0.96 1.06
C SER A 26 -3.55 -2.26 1.72
N PHE A 27 -2.73 -2.81 2.62
CA PHE A 27 -3.15 -3.96 3.42
C PHE A 27 -4.32 -3.62 4.33
N ALA A 28 -4.27 -2.45 4.97
CA ALA A 28 -5.36 -2.01 5.81
C ALA A 28 -6.63 -1.69 5.00
N HIS A 29 -6.52 -1.37 3.71
CA HIS A 29 -7.68 -1.25 2.82
C HIS A 29 -8.40 -2.60 2.64
N CYS A 30 -7.66 -3.68 2.34
CA CYS A 30 -8.23 -5.04 2.24
C CYS A 30 -8.81 -5.56 3.57
N ASP A 31 -8.19 -5.18 4.70
CA ASP A 31 -8.56 -5.61 6.05
C ASP A 31 -9.66 -4.75 6.71
N GLY A 32 -10.18 -3.73 6.03
CA GLY A 32 -11.16 -2.79 6.59
C GLY A 32 -12.59 -3.31 6.61
N LEU A 33 -13.38 -2.90 7.62
CA LEU A 33 -14.85 -3.12 7.64
C LEU A 33 -15.59 -2.53 6.43
N ASP A 34 -15.01 -1.49 5.84
CA ASP A 34 -15.42 -0.79 4.62
C ASP A 34 -14.55 -1.14 3.40
N GLY A 35 -13.62 -2.09 3.57
CA GLY A 35 -12.74 -2.62 2.55
C GLY A 35 -13.46 -3.54 1.54
N PRO A 36 -12.81 -3.84 0.41
CA PRO A 36 -13.42 -4.61 -0.69
C PRO A 36 -13.76 -6.04 -0.27
N VAL A 37 -12.90 -6.70 0.52
CA VAL A 37 -13.12 -8.06 1.03
C VAL A 37 -14.41 -8.15 1.86
N VAL A 38 -14.59 -7.22 2.81
CA VAL A 38 -15.80 -7.20 3.67
C VAL A 38 -17.03 -6.73 2.89
N LYS A 39 -16.90 -5.82 1.93
CA LYS A 39 -18.00 -5.43 1.02
C LYS A 39 -18.55 -6.63 0.26
N ASP A 40 -17.69 -7.47 -0.30
CA ASP A 40 -18.14 -8.67 -1.01
C ASP A 40 -18.63 -9.77 -0.06
N ALA A 41 -18.08 -9.85 1.15
CA ALA A 41 -18.62 -10.72 2.19
C ALA A 41 -20.06 -10.37 2.57
N ARG A 42 -20.39 -9.08 2.71
CA ARG A 42 -21.76 -8.61 2.96
C ARG A 42 -22.70 -9.05 1.83
N LYS A 43 -22.32 -8.79 0.58
CA LYS A 43 -23.10 -9.22 -0.60
C LYS A 43 -23.28 -10.74 -0.64
N ALA A 44 -22.21 -11.50 -0.39
CA ALA A 44 -22.24 -12.96 -0.37
C ALA A 44 -23.23 -13.48 0.66
N LEU A 45 -23.17 -12.95 1.87
CA LEU A 45 -24.05 -13.31 2.98
C LEU A 45 -25.51 -12.91 2.73
N GLU A 46 -25.75 -11.75 2.11
CA GLU A 46 -27.09 -11.29 1.74
C GLU A 46 -27.70 -12.14 0.62
N SER A 47 -26.91 -12.51 -0.38
CA SER A 47 -27.39 -13.29 -1.53
C SER A 47 -27.29 -14.81 -1.34
N GLY A 48 -26.66 -15.28 -0.26
CA GLY A 48 -26.32 -16.69 -0.05
C GLY A 48 -25.30 -17.26 -1.05
N ASN A 49 -24.55 -16.41 -1.76
CA ASN A 49 -23.63 -16.84 -2.82
C ASN A 49 -22.16 -16.78 -2.37
N VAL A 50 -21.63 -17.91 -1.88
CA VAL A 50 -20.24 -18.02 -1.42
C VAL A 50 -19.20 -17.69 -2.51
N LYS A 51 -19.54 -17.84 -3.80
CA LYS A 51 -18.58 -17.60 -4.89
C LYS A 51 -18.07 -16.16 -4.94
N LEU A 52 -18.84 -15.19 -4.40
CA LEU A 52 -18.43 -13.79 -4.33
C LEU A 52 -17.24 -13.57 -3.39
N VAL A 53 -17.00 -14.46 -2.42
CA VAL A 53 -15.86 -14.35 -1.49
C VAL A 53 -14.71 -15.28 -1.81
N LEU A 54 -14.96 -16.38 -2.54
CA LEU A 54 -13.89 -17.34 -2.89
C LEU A 54 -12.82 -16.74 -3.83
N ILE A 55 -13.13 -15.64 -4.52
CA ILE A 55 -12.15 -14.90 -5.34
C ILE A 55 -11.06 -14.21 -4.52
N TRP A 56 -11.28 -14.02 -3.22
CA TRP A 56 -10.36 -13.32 -2.32
C TRP A 56 -9.39 -14.26 -1.59
N VAL A 57 -9.50 -15.58 -1.77
CA VAL A 57 -8.71 -16.56 -1.04
C VAL A 57 -8.01 -17.54 -1.98
N LYS A 58 -6.84 -18.05 -1.57
CA LYS A 58 -6.16 -19.13 -2.30
C LYS A 58 -7.04 -20.39 -2.31
N GLN A 59 -6.87 -21.20 -3.36
CA GLN A 59 -7.64 -22.42 -3.57
C GLN A 59 -7.58 -23.37 -2.36
N GLU A 60 -6.42 -23.49 -1.73
CA GLU A 60 -6.19 -24.33 -0.54
C GLU A 60 -7.07 -23.97 0.67
N TYR A 61 -7.57 -22.73 0.77
CA TYR A 61 -8.42 -22.27 1.87
C TYR A 61 -9.92 -22.25 1.55
N GLN A 62 -10.34 -22.65 0.35
CA GLN A 62 -11.74 -22.52 -0.07
C GLN A 62 -12.70 -23.31 0.82
N GLU A 63 -12.34 -24.54 1.20
CA GLU A 63 -13.19 -25.40 2.05
C GLU A 63 -13.45 -24.80 3.44
N GLU A 64 -12.45 -24.12 4.02
CA GLU A 64 -12.60 -23.41 5.30
C GLU A 64 -13.64 -22.28 5.16
N ILE A 65 -13.54 -21.49 4.08
CA ILE A 65 -14.48 -20.39 3.81
C ILE A 65 -15.88 -20.92 3.54
N ILE A 66 -16.04 -21.98 2.74
CA ILE A 66 -17.35 -22.59 2.45
C ILE A 66 -18.00 -23.09 3.75
N THR A 67 -17.23 -23.77 4.58
CA THR A 67 -17.71 -24.29 5.87
C THR A 67 -18.15 -23.16 6.80
N SER A 68 -17.32 -22.12 6.94
CA SER A 68 -17.63 -20.96 7.78
C SER A 68 -18.85 -20.20 7.26
N PHE A 69 -18.95 -20.03 5.94
CA PHE A 69 -20.06 -19.33 5.29
C PHE A 69 -21.40 -20.02 5.56
N ASN A 70 -21.46 -21.35 5.39
CA ASN A 70 -22.66 -22.13 5.65
C ASN A 70 -23.09 -22.06 7.12
N LYS A 71 -22.14 -22.14 8.07
CA LYS A 71 -22.44 -21.97 9.50
C LYS A 71 -22.99 -20.57 9.80
N THR A 72 -22.39 -19.53 9.21
CA THR A 72 -22.87 -18.16 9.36
C THR A 72 -24.28 -17.98 8.80
N LEU A 73 -24.60 -18.60 7.66
CA LEU A 73 -25.97 -18.56 7.11
C LEU A 73 -27.01 -19.22 8.02
N GLU A 74 -26.66 -20.25 8.78
CA GLU A 74 -27.57 -20.87 9.74
C GLU A 74 -27.75 -20.00 10.99
N VAL A 75 -26.66 -19.52 11.58
CA VAL A 75 -26.71 -18.72 12.81
C VAL A 75 -27.37 -17.36 12.59
N ARG A 76 -27.13 -16.71 11.43
CA ARG A 76 -27.68 -15.37 11.16
C ARG A 76 -29.20 -15.30 11.16
N LYS A 77 -29.87 -16.44 10.96
CA LYS A 77 -31.35 -16.54 10.88
C LYS A 77 -32.01 -16.54 12.25
N LEU A 78 -31.26 -16.76 13.33
CA LEU A 78 -31.81 -16.97 14.67
C LEU A 78 -32.35 -15.68 15.31
N SER A 79 -31.66 -14.56 15.16
CA SER A 79 -32.07 -13.25 15.67
C SER A 79 -31.25 -12.13 15.04
N PRO A 80 -31.67 -10.85 15.14
CA PRO A 80 -30.86 -9.72 14.70
C PRO A 80 -29.46 -9.66 15.35
N GLN A 81 -29.37 -9.97 16.65
CA GLN A 81 -28.11 -10.02 17.38
C GLN A 81 -27.23 -11.19 16.93
N ALA A 82 -27.84 -12.36 16.67
CA ALA A 82 -27.12 -13.51 16.13
C ALA A 82 -26.59 -13.24 14.71
N LYS A 83 -27.35 -12.50 13.89
CA LYS A 83 -26.89 -12.02 12.59
C LYS A 83 -25.65 -11.15 12.71
N GLU A 84 -25.65 -10.15 13.58
CA GLU A 84 -24.50 -9.27 13.76
C GLU A 84 -23.25 -10.04 14.18
N PHE A 85 -23.39 -10.95 15.15
CA PHE A 85 -22.28 -11.78 15.62
C PHE A 85 -21.77 -12.76 14.56
N ALA A 86 -22.68 -13.43 13.84
CA ALA A 86 -22.32 -14.38 12.79
C ALA A 86 -21.67 -13.70 11.57
N ASP A 87 -22.14 -12.50 11.21
CA ASP A 87 -21.56 -11.68 10.14
C ASP A 87 -20.12 -11.30 10.51
N MET A 88 -19.91 -10.77 11.72
CA MET A 88 -18.57 -10.37 12.17
C MET A 88 -17.61 -11.56 12.23
N TYR A 89 -18.05 -12.69 12.79
CA TYR A 89 -17.27 -13.93 12.80
C TYR A 89 -16.83 -14.37 11.39
N PHE A 90 -17.72 -14.26 10.40
CA PHE A 90 -17.40 -14.59 9.02
C PHE A 90 -16.40 -13.59 8.43
N PHE A 91 -16.58 -12.29 8.65
CA PHE A 91 -15.66 -11.27 8.18
C PHE A 91 -14.26 -11.51 8.74
N GLU A 92 -14.12 -11.77 10.03
CA GLU A 92 -12.81 -12.02 10.67
C GLU A 92 -12.14 -13.25 10.08
N THR A 93 -12.92 -14.31 9.84
CA THR A 93 -12.44 -15.55 9.22
C THR A 93 -11.95 -15.30 7.79
N LEU A 94 -12.75 -14.61 6.97
CA LEU A 94 -12.40 -14.32 5.59
C LEU A 94 -11.16 -13.42 5.48
N VAL A 95 -11.09 -12.35 6.27
CA VAL A 95 -9.94 -11.43 6.28
C VAL A 95 -8.69 -12.16 6.74
N ARG A 96 -8.76 -12.96 7.82
CA ARG A 96 -7.61 -13.77 8.28
C ARG A 96 -7.08 -14.69 7.18
N VAL A 97 -7.98 -15.40 6.49
CA VAL A 97 -7.60 -16.35 5.42
C VAL A 97 -7.05 -15.63 4.19
N HIS A 98 -7.66 -14.52 3.79
CA HIS A 98 -7.16 -13.66 2.72
C HIS A 98 -5.71 -13.23 3.00
N ARG A 99 -5.44 -12.75 4.22
CA ARG A 99 -4.12 -12.30 4.65
C ARG A 99 -3.10 -13.42 4.74
N ALA A 100 -3.50 -14.60 5.21
CA ALA A 100 -2.65 -15.79 5.13
C ALA A 100 -2.29 -16.12 3.66
N GLY A 101 -3.23 -15.95 2.74
CA GLY A 101 -3.00 -16.07 1.30
C GLY A 101 -1.93 -15.09 0.78
N GLU A 102 -1.90 -13.87 1.29
CA GLU A 102 -0.89 -12.84 0.97
C GLU A 102 0.45 -13.04 1.70
N GLY A 103 0.58 -14.06 2.56
CA GLY A 103 1.77 -14.26 3.39
C GLY A 103 1.90 -13.25 4.53
N ALA A 104 0.80 -12.61 4.92
CA ALA A 104 0.78 -11.53 5.88
C ALA A 104 0.05 -11.89 7.18
N PRO A 105 0.48 -11.36 8.33
CA PRO A 105 -0.15 -11.67 9.61
C PRO A 105 -1.53 -11.00 9.73
N TYR A 106 -2.47 -11.74 10.31
CA TYR A 106 -3.77 -11.19 10.72
C TYR A 106 -3.63 -10.38 12.01
N THR A 107 -4.06 -9.11 11.98
CA THR A 107 -3.96 -8.17 13.10
C THR A 107 -5.32 -7.58 13.48
N GLY A 108 -6.39 -8.33 13.23
CA GLY A 108 -7.76 -7.86 13.41
C GLY A 108 -8.27 -7.06 12.22
N ILE A 109 -9.59 -7.11 12.02
CA ILE A 109 -10.29 -6.22 11.09
C ILE A 109 -10.09 -4.76 11.52
N LYS A 110 -9.82 -3.90 10.54
CA LYS A 110 -9.62 -2.47 10.78
C LYS A 110 -10.97 -1.73 10.79
N PRO A 111 -11.13 -0.70 11.65
CA PRO A 111 -12.37 0.07 11.72
C PRO A 111 -12.64 0.76 10.37
N ALA A 112 -13.92 0.99 10.09
CA ALA A 112 -14.35 1.77 8.94
C ALA A 112 -14.02 3.26 9.10
N GLY A 113 -13.95 3.99 7.99
CA GLY A 113 -13.77 5.45 7.99
C GLY A 113 -12.34 5.91 8.32
N ARG A 114 -11.34 5.02 8.16
CA ARG A 114 -9.93 5.40 8.27
C ARG A 114 -9.50 6.22 7.06
N ASP A 115 -8.54 7.10 7.27
CA ASP A 115 -7.86 7.77 6.17
C ASP A 115 -6.95 6.78 5.43
N LEU A 116 -7.32 6.45 4.19
CA LEU A 116 -6.55 5.60 3.29
C LEU A 116 -5.63 6.43 2.38
N GLY A 117 -5.49 7.73 2.66
CA GLY A 117 -4.85 8.69 1.79
C GLY A 117 -5.62 8.86 0.47
N PRO A 118 -5.14 9.73 -0.42
CA PRO A 118 -5.84 10.06 -1.65
C PRO A 118 -5.67 9.02 -2.78
N ALA A 119 -4.57 8.26 -2.77
CA ALA A 119 -4.21 7.37 -3.89
C ALA A 119 -5.12 6.12 -3.98
N ILE A 120 -5.42 5.48 -2.84
CA ILE A 120 -6.25 4.26 -2.82
C ILE A 120 -7.70 4.57 -3.27
N PRO A 121 -8.40 5.57 -2.72
CA PRO A 121 -9.74 5.94 -3.20
C PRO A 121 -9.76 6.37 -4.67
N ALA A 122 -8.70 7.04 -5.15
CA ALA A 122 -8.59 7.39 -6.58
C ALA A 122 -8.47 6.15 -7.46
N ALA A 123 -7.75 5.12 -7.01
CA ALA A 123 -7.64 3.84 -7.70
C ALA A 123 -8.98 3.07 -7.72
N ASP A 124 -9.66 2.98 -6.58
CA ASP A 124 -10.99 2.36 -6.49
C ASP A 124 -11.99 3.06 -7.43
N LYS A 125 -11.99 4.38 -7.45
CA LYS A 125 -12.86 5.17 -8.33
C LYS A 125 -12.56 4.93 -9.81
N ALA A 126 -11.30 4.74 -10.18
CA ALA A 126 -10.93 4.41 -11.56
C ALA A 126 -11.49 3.05 -11.98
N ILE A 127 -11.49 2.06 -11.08
CA ILE A 127 -12.11 0.75 -11.31
C ILE A 127 -13.62 0.88 -11.42
N GLU A 128 -14.26 1.58 -10.47
CA GLU A 128 -15.71 1.78 -10.42
C GLU A 128 -16.24 2.48 -11.69
N THR A 129 -15.52 3.50 -12.16
CA THR A 129 -15.92 4.28 -13.35
C THR A 129 -15.42 3.66 -14.67
N GLY A 130 -14.58 2.61 -14.60
CA GLY A 130 -13.96 1.99 -15.76
C GLY A 130 -13.00 2.91 -16.53
N SER A 131 -12.49 3.97 -15.89
CA SER A 131 -11.63 4.97 -16.54
C SER A 131 -10.47 5.41 -15.64
N PRO A 132 -9.21 5.22 -16.09
CA PRO A 132 -8.04 5.63 -15.31
C PRO A 132 -7.70 7.12 -15.46
N LYS A 133 -8.45 7.89 -16.26
CA LYS A 133 -8.09 9.27 -16.64
C LYS A 133 -7.80 10.18 -15.44
N GLU A 134 -8.72 10.22 -14.49
CA GLU A 134 -8.58 11.07 -13.30
C GLU A 134 -7.47 10.57 -12.36
N LEU A 135 -7.28 9.24 -12.27
CA LEU A 135 -6.18 8.64 -11.51
C LEU A 135 -4.82 9.02 -12.12
N ILE A 136 -4.68 8.92 -13.44
CA ILE A 136 -3.44 9.29 -14.14
C ILE A 136 -3.14 10.76 -13.93
N LYS A 137 -4.14 11.63 -14.08
CA LYS A 137 -3.97 13.06 -13.81
C LYS A 137 -3.52 13.32 -12.37
N PHE A 138 -4.18 12.71 -11.40
CA PHE A 138 -3.83 12.84 -9.99
C PHE A 138 -2.38 12.43 -9.71
N LEU A 139 -1.92 11.31 -10.29
CA LEU A 139 -0.53 10.85 -10.13
C LEU A 139 0.47 11.76 -10.84
N ASP A 140 0.14 12.26 -12.05
CA ASP A 140 0.99 13.22 -12.78
C ASP A 140 1.15 14.54 -12.01
N ASP A 141 0.06 15.08 -11.49
CA ASP A 141 0.08 16.28 -10.65
C ASP A 141 0.96 16.06 -9.41
N ALA A 142 0.80 14.91 -8.72
CA ALA A 142 1.61 14.57 -7.54
C ALA A 142 3.11 14.42 -7.88
N ILE A 143 3.45 13.79 -9.01
CA ILE A 143 4.84 13.68 -9.48
C ILE A 143 5.40 15.07 -9.78
N HIS A 144 4.63 15.91 -10.47
CA HIS A 144 5.03 17.26 -10.82
C HIS A 144 5.26 18.13 -9.58
N GLU A 145 4.36 18.09 -8.59
CA GLU A 145 4.51 18.79 -7.31
C GLU A 145 5.78 18.39 -6.56
N GLY A 146 6.16 17.11 -6.56
CA GLY A 146 7.40 16.65 -5.94
C GLY A 146 8.66 16.97 -6.76
N LEU A 147 8.58 16.91 -8.09
CA LEU A 147 9.72 17.08 -9.00
C LEU A 147 10.11 18.55 -9.17
N HIS A 148 9.12 19.43 -9.34
CA HIS A 148 9.33 20.81 -9.75
C HIS A 148 10.22 21.62 -8.78
N PRO A 149 10.01 21.58 -7.44
CA PRO A 149 10.86 22.30 -6.50
C PRO A 149 12.32 21.81 -6.52
N LEU A 150 12.53 20.50 -6.68
CA LEU A 150 13.87 19.91 -6.75
C LEU A 150 14.62 20.42 -7.99
N TYR A 151 13.94 20.43 -9.14
CA TYR A 151 14.51 20.98 -10.36
C TYR A 151 14.87 22.46 -10.21
N MET A 152 13.97 23.28 -9.64
CA MET A 152 14.24 24.69 -9.42
C MET A 152 15.41 24.92 -8.46
N SER A 153 15.57 24.08 -7.44
CA SER A 153 16.72 24.10 -6.52
C SER A 153 18.05 23.83 -7.25
N VAL A 154 18.11 22.81 -8.12
CA VAL A 154 19.28 22.51 -8.94
C VAL A 154 19.59 23.66 -9.89
N LYS A 155 18.56 24.14 -10.61
CA LYS A 155 18.69 25.24 -11.56
C LYS A 155 19.25 26.50 -10.91
N GLY A 156 18.76 26.86 -9.72
CA GLY A 156 19.21 28.04 -8.98
C GLY A 156 20.66 27.97 -8.52
N LYS A 157 21.17 26.77 -8.23
CA LYS A 157 22.55 26.56 -7.76
C LYS A 157 23.55 26.22 -8.87
N ARG A 158 23.10 25.93 -10.08
CA ARG A 158 23.93 25.42 -11.18
C ARG A 158 25.07 26.35 -11.57
N ASN A 159 24.87 27.67 -11.47
CA ASN A 159 25.83 28.68 -11.90
C ASN A 159 26.65 29.19 -10.70
N PHE A 160 27.25 28.28 -9.93
CA PHE A 160 28.14 28.62 -8.83
C PHE A 160 29.54 29.02 -9.33
N ASP A 161 30.28 29.79 -8.53
CA ASP A 161 31.69 30.10 -8.79
C ASP A 161 32.54 28.82 -8.63
N PRO A 162 33.26 28.36 -9.68
CA PRO A 162 34.10 27.16 -9.61
C PRO A 162 35.22 27.24 -8.57
N SER A 163 35.63 28.43 -8.14
CA SER A 163 36.61 28.62 -7.07
C SER A 163 36.01 28.50 -5.66
N ASN A 164 34.67 28.55 -5.54
CA ASN A 164 33.95 28.40 -4.28
C ASN A 164 33.46 26.96 -4.10
N VAL A 165 34.25 26.18 -3.36
CA VAL A 165 33.97 24.77 -3.06
C VAL A 165 32.64 24.58 -2.31
N GLU A 166 32.27 25.50 -1.42
CA GLU A 166 31.03 25.36 -0.64
C GLU A 166 29.79 25.55 -1.51
N ALA A 167 29.80 26.56 -2.39
CA ALA A 167 28.74 26.74 -3.38
C ALA A 167 28.62 25.53 -4.32
N GLY A 168 29.76 24.93 -4.71
CA GLY A 168 29.78 23.68 -5.45
C GLY A 168 29.14 22.51 -4.70
N ARG A 169 29.39 22.38 -3.38
CA ARG A 169 28.76 21.35 -2.54
C ARG A 169 27.24 21.54 -2.44
N GLU A 170 26.76 22.77 -2.33
CA GLU A 170 25.32 23.06 -2.31
C GLU A 170 24.65 22.66 -3.63
N TYR A 171 25.31 22.92 -4.77
CA TYR A 171 24.83 22.45 -6.07
C TYR A 171 24.78 20.92 -6.14
N VAL A 172 25.87 20.25 -5.77
CA VAL A 172 25.95 18.77 -5.80
C VAL A 172 24.86 18.15 -4.92
N LYS A 173 24.62 18.70 -3.73
CA LYS A 173 23.54 18.24 -2.85
C LYS A 173 22.17 18.33 -3.54
N ALA A 174 21.84 19.50 -4.11
CA ALA A 174 20.57 19.68 -4.81
C ALA A 174 20.46 18.74 -6.04
N TYR A 175 21.56 18.55 -6.77
CA TYR A 175 21.62 17.65 -7.92
C TYR A 175 21.33 16.21 -7.52
N VAL A 176 21.99 15.71 -6.47
CA VAL A 176 21.79 14.34 -5.97
C VAL A 176 20.35 14.13 -5.51
N GLU A 177 19.77 15.07 -4.75
CA GLU A 177 18.37 15.01 -4.32
C GLU A 177 17.40 14.94 -5.51
N TYR A 178 17.60 15.78 -6.53
CA TYR A 178 16.79 15.78 -7.75
C TYR A 178 16.93 14.47 -8.54
N VAL A 179 18.15 14.00 -8.79
CA VAL A 179 18.39 12.77 -9.57
C VAL A 179 17.84 11.55 -8.85
N HIS A 180 18.01 11.44 -7.52
CA HIS A 180 17.41 10.35 -6.74
C HIS A 180 15.88 10.35 -6.83
N TYR A 181 15.23 11.52 -6.85
CA TYR A 181 13.78 11.57 -7.02
C TYR A 181 13.36 11.07 -8.42
N VAL A 182 14.05 11.55 -9.48
CA VAL A 182 13.80 11.10 -10.86
C VAL A 182 13.99 9.59 -11.00
N GLU A 183 15.07 9.05 -10.45
CA GLU A 183 15.35 7.61 -10.46
C GLU A 183 14.25 6.82 -9.75
N LYS A 184 13.83 7.25 -8.55
CA LYS A 184 12.74 6.60 -7.81
C LYS A 184 11.45 6.57 -8.61
N VAL A 185 11.06 7.70 -9.22
CA VAL A 185 9.86 7.76 -10.08
C VAL A 185 10.01 6.83 -11.29
N TYR A 186 11.19 6.80 -11.92
CA TYR A 186 11.45 5.92 -13.05
C TYR A 186 11.39 4.43 -12.68
N GLN A 187 11.94 4.05 -11.52
CA GLN A 187 11.94 2.67 -11.03
C GLN A 187 10.53 2.13 -10.79
N LEU A 188 9.53 2.98 -10.51
CA LEU A 188 8.12 2.56 -10.40
C LEU A 188 7.54 2.00 -11.71
N LYS A 189 8.19 2.22 -12.87
CA LYS A 189 7.78 1.64 -14.17
C LYS A 189 7.90 0.11 -14.17
N SER A 190 8.92 -0.42 -13.49
CA SER A 190 9.16 -1.85 -13.37
C SER A 190 8.45 -2.30 -12.12
N GLY A 191 7.14 -2.53 -12.22
CA GLY A 191 6.28 -2.81 -11.07
C GLY A 191 6.94 -3.80 -10.11
N ALA A 192 7.09 -3.39 -8.84
CA ALA A 192 7.27 -4.32 -7.76
C ALA A 192 5.97 -5.13 -7.64
N ALA A 193 5.84 -6.16 -8.47
CA ALA A 193 4.95 -7.26 -8.22
C ALA A 193 5.40 -7.85 -6.87
N HIS A 194 4.47 -7.91 -5.91
CA HIS A 194 4.69 -8.73 -4.73
C HIS A 194 4.86 -10.19 -5.18
N GLY A 195 6.09 -10.67 -5.18
CA GLY A 195 6.51 -12.03 -5.49
C GLY A 195 8.05 -12.07 -5.59
N GLU A 196 8.68 -12.88 -4.75
CA GLU A 196 10.13 -13.03 -4.57
C GLU A 196 10.94 -13.17 -5.88
N GLU A 197 12.15 -12.58 -5.93
CA GLU A 197 13.43 -13.29 -6.07
C GLU A 197 14.62 -12.30 -6.22
N GLY A 198 15.78 -12.67 -5.67
CA GLY A 198 17.08 -12.20 -6.16
C GLY A 198 17.81 -11.14 -5.35
N SER A 199 18.44 -11.56 -4.25
CA SER A 199 19.66 -10.91 -3.77
C SER A 199 20.73 -10.99 -4.86
N GLU A 200 21.16 -9.84 -5.39
CA GLU A 200 22.49 -9.72 -6.00
C GLU A 200 23.30 -8.67 -5.25
N ALA A 201 24.23 -9.18 -4.45
CA ALA A 201 25.34 -8.42 -3.91
C ALA A 201 26.29 -8.07 -5.06
N HIS A 202 26.41 -6.79 -5.42
CA HIS A 202 27.54 -6.32 -6.20
C HIS A 202 28.69 -5.95 -5.26
N ALA A 203 29.64 -6.86 -5.16
CA ALA A 203 31.01 -6.56 -4.80
C ALA A 203 31.70 -5.94 -6.01
N HIS A 204 32.34 -4.78 -5.81
CA HIS A 204 33.62 -4.38 -6.43
C HIS A 204 34.25 -3.26 -5.59
#